data_AF-A0A2H4SBN9-F1
#
_entry.id   AF-A0A2H4SBN9-F1
#
_cell.length_a   1.000
_cell.length_b   1.000
_cell.length_c   1.000
_cell.angle_alpha   90.00
_cell.angle_beta   90.00
_cell.angle_gamma   90.00
#
_symmetry.space_group_name_H-M   'P 1'
#
loop_
_entity.id
_entity.type
_entity.pdbx_description
1 polymer ?
#
loop_
_entity_poly.entity_id
_entity_poly.type
_entity_poly.pdbx_seq_one_letter_code
_entity_poly.pdbx_strand_id
1 'polypeptide(L)'
;MVNFFRAAAAGLLAFVGAARAAPADVGNEFAAGYPGSVQVLSTSPLAIRYSTSQPDDRNWVGIYAAVNGGGPDNQQLGAQPSLKWAYAAGLDGTVTLPTDGLPAGDYKAYFLTRDGYAWMGAPVQFALGKTFAGALSVTGGYPIRVQYNTTQPSDENWVGLYFAAGGGPDTGVVDDQAVRWAYAGGSPGAIEIPADGLGDGVYKAFLLPASGYQSLAPPQIFTQGNAVFKGVLAVDYASSVFSIRYTTQRPAAKNWIGIWRLGEGPDGQSAVGAALAWEYVADARGVKKVDGSNLPSGQYQAFLLANDGYSWLASPIAIHK
;
A
#
# COMPACT_ATOMS: atom_id res chain seq x y z
N MET A 1 -18.66 18.04 13.59
CA MET A 1 -18.64 18.85 12.36
C MET A 1 -17.28 19.52 12.30
N VAL A 2 -16.67 19.59 11.10
CA VAL A 2 -15.46 20.34 10.71
C VAL A 2 -14.31 19.43 10.24
N ASN A 3 -14.33 19.11 8.94
CA ASN A 3 -13.11 18.96 8.15
C ASN A 3 -12.86 20.31 7.47
N PHE A 4 -11.81 21.02 7.88
CA PHE A 4 -11.25 22.11 7.07
C PHE A 4 -9.76 21.85 6.93
N PHE A 5 -9.37 21.22 5.83
CA PHE A 5 -7.98 21.28 5.37
C PHE A 5 -8.00 22.00 4.04
N ARG A 6 -7.56 23.26 4.09
CA ARG A 6 -7.38 24.12 2.92
C ARG A 6 -6.26 23.54 2.06
N ALA A 7 -6.50 23.47 0.76
CA ALA A 7 -5.46 23.22 -0.23
C ALA A 7 -4.34 24.25 -0.06
N ALA A 8 -3.11 23.78 0.18
CA ALA A 8 -1.94 24.62 0.09
C ALA A 8 -1.59 24.78 -1.40
N ALA A 9 -1.78 25.97 -1.95
CA ALA A 9 -1.28 26.32 -3.27
C ALA A 9 0.26 26.42 -3.21
N ALA A 10 0.95 25.37 -3.67
CA ALA A 10 2.39 25.42 -3.90
C ALA A 10 2.67 26.03 -5.28
N GLY A 11 3.62 26.97 -5.31
CA GLY A 11 3.88 27.91 -6.40
C GLY A 11 4.23 27.30 -7.75
N LEU A 12 3.94 28.11 -8.77
CA LEU A 12 4.21 27.91 -10.19
C LEU A 12 5.70 27.59 -10.43
N LEU A 13 6.02 26.33 -10.76
CA LEU A 13 7.29 25.98 -11.40
C LEU A 13 7.10 26.06 -12.92
N ALA A 14 7.80 27.01 -13.53
CA ALA A 14 7.80 27.22 -14.97
C ALA A 14 8.36 25.99 -15.70
N PHE A 15 7.58 25.47 -16.65
CA PHE A 15 8.06 24.51 -17.65
C PHE A 15 8.99 25.23 -18.63
N VAL A 16 10.29 24.93 -18.58
CA VAL A 16 11.22 25.22 -19.69
C VAL A 16 11.45 23.92 -20.45
N GLY A 17 11.34 24.01 -21.77
CA GLY A 17 11.24 22.87 -22.68
C GLY A 17 12.45 21.93 -22.74
N ALA A 18 12.09 20.67 -22.98
CA ALA A 18 12.82 19.59 -23.64
C ALA A 18 14.37 19.66 -23.67
N ALA A 19 14.99 19.00 -22.70
CA ALA A 19 16.17 18.19 -22.95
C ALA A 19 15.72 16.73 -22.97
N ARG A 20 16.06 16.00 -24.04
CA ARG A 20 15.89 14.55 -24.10
C ARG A 20 16.87 13.96 -23.09
N ALA A 21 16.43 13.81 -21.84
CA ALA A 21 17.16 13.04 -20.86
C ALA A 21 17.33 11.63 -21.43
N ALA A 22 18.57 11.15 -21.46
CA ALA A 22 18.82 9.71 -21.49
C ALA A 22 17.89 9.06 -20.45
N PRO A 23 17.38 7.83 -20.66
CA PRO A 23 16.66 7.14 -19.61
C PRO A 23 17.57 7.17 -18.39
N ALA A 24 17.17 7.92 -17.37
CA ALA A 24 17.80 7.78 -16.07
C ALA A 24 17.71 6.29 -15.79
N ASP A 25 18.85 5.66 -15.49
CA ASP A 25 18.85 4.35 -14.87
C ASP A 25 17.85 4.45 -13.72
N VAL A 26 16.67 3.88 -13.92
CA VAL A 26 15.72 3.60 -12.85
C VAL A 26 16.44 2.51 -12.07
N GLY A 27 17.37 2.95 -11.22
CA GLY A 27 17.99 2.10 -10.23
C GLY A 27 16.84 1.43 -9.51
N ASN A 28 16.82 0.11 -9.59
CA ASN A 28 15.90 -0.74 -8.85
C ASN A 28 16.21 -0.52 -7.37
N GLU A 29 15.75 0.58 -6.77
CA GLU A 29 15.69 0.67 -5.32
C GLU A 29 14.70 -0.40 -4.89
N PHE A 30 15.22 -1.41 -4.19
CA PHE A 30 14.38 -2.37 -3.51
C PHE A 30 13.38 -1.58 -2.67
N ALA A 31 12.09 -1.90 -2.83
CA ALA A 31 11.08 -1.45 -1.89
C ALA A 31 11.59 -1.76 -0.47
N ALA A 32 11.84 -0.73 0.34
CA ALA A 32 12.54 -0.87 1.62
C ALA A 32 11.90 -1.98 2.46
N GLY A 33 12.68 -3.01 2.84
CA GLY A 33 12.21 -4.18 3.59
C GLY A 33 11.94 -5.45 2.76
N TYR A 34 12.00 -5.39 1.43
CA TYR A 34 11.89 -6.55 0.56
C TYR A 34 13.26 -6.96 -0.04
N PRO A 35 13.51 -8.27 -0.25
CA PRO A 35 14.76 -8.72 -0.84
C PRO A 35 14.88 -8.41 -2.34
N GLY A 36 13.81 -7.94 -2.99
CA GLY A 36 13.66 -7.82 -4.42
C GLY A 36 12.67 -6.74 -4.89
N SER A 37 12.52 -6.63 -6.21
CA SER A 37 11.63 -5.69 -6.89
C SER A 37 10.95 -6.35 -8.09
N VAL A 38 9.82 -5.80 -8.51
CA VAL A 38 9.09 -6.22 -9.72
C VAL A 38 8.53 -5.00 -10.44
N GLN A 39 8.64 -4.96 -11.77
CA GLN A 39 8.20 -3.85 -12.59
C GLN A 39 7.63 -4.35 -13.91
N VAL A 40 6.48 -3.82 -14.34
CA VAL A 40 5.95 -4.04 -15.68
C VAL A 40 6.63 -3.07 -16.66
N LEU A 41 7.30 -3.60 -17.69
CA LEU A 41 7.95 -2.83 -18.75
C LEU A 41 7.04 -2.59 -19.95
N SER A 42 6.20 -3.57 -20.28
CA SER A 42 5.22 -3.49 -21.38
C SER A 42 4.05 -4.43 -21.10
N THR A 43 2.90 -4.17 -21.72
CA THR A 43 1.69 -5.02 -21.63
C THR A 43 1.35 -5.74 -22.93
N SER A 44 2.12 -5.53 -24.01
CA SER A 44 1.96 -6.21 -25.29
C SER A 44 3.30 -6.34 -26.04
N PRO A 45 4.04 -7.47 -25.90
CA PRO A 45 3.78 -8.56 -24.94
C PRO A 45 3.97 -8.10 -23.48
N LEU A 46 3.43 -8.85 -22.52
CA LEU A 46 3.64 -8.55 -21.10
C LEU A 46 5.09 -8.89 -20.71
N ALA A 47 5.90 -7.86 -20.48
CA ALA A 47 7.28 -8.00 -20.04
C ALA A 47 7.43 -7.45 -18.62
N ILE A 48 8.00 -8.26 -17.73
CA ILE A 48 8.13 -7.95 -16.31
C ILE A 48 9.59 -8.10 -15.91
N ARG A 49 10.19 -6.99 -15.50
CA ARG A 49 11.53 -6.98 -14.90
C ARG A 49 11.43 -7.37 -13.44
N TYR A 50 12.41 -8.14 -12.97
CA TYR A 50 12.57 -8.45 -11.56
C TYR A 50 14.03 -8.30 -11.14
N SER A 51 14.24 -8.10 -9.84
CA SER A 51 15.55 -8.24 -9.19
C SER A 51 15.39 -8.77 -7.78
N THR A 52 16.37 -9.49 -7.26
CA THR A 52 16.42 -10.02 -5.89
C THR A 52 17.85 -10.20 -5.41
N SER A 53 18.03 -10.02 -4.11
CA SER A 53 19.23 -10.40 -3.36
C SER A 53 19.23 -11.88 -2.94
N GLN A 54 18.14 -12.59 -3.18
CA GLN A 54 17.92 -13.99 -2.80
C GLN A 54 17.49 -14.83 -4.03
N PRO A 55 18.42 -15.12 -4.97
CA PRO A 55 18.11 -15.95 -6.13
C PRO A 55 17.82 -17.39 -5.69
N ASP A 56 16.89 -18.05 -6.40
CA ASP A 56 16.49 -19.43 -6.18
C ASP A 56 15.75 -19.89 -7.44
N ASP A 57 16.04 -21.08 -7.95
CA ASP A 57 15.46 -21.59 -9.19
C ASP A 57 13.93 -21.74 -9.15
N ARG A 58 13.36 -21.70 -7.94
CA ARG A 58 11.92 -21.76 -7.68
C ARG A 58 11.29 -20.40 -7.38
N ASN A 59 12.04 -19.30 -7.49
CA ASN A 59 11.43 -17.98 -7.51
C ASN A 59 10.64 -17.80 -8.80
N TRP A 60 9.52 -17.10 -8.75
CA TRP A 60 8.60 -17.04 -9.88
C TRP A 60 7.80 -15.74 -9.91
N VAL A 61 7.38 -15.34 -11.11
CA VAL A 61 6.47 -14.23 -11.33
C VAL A 61 5.10 -14.79 -11.66
N GLY A 62 4.08 -14.37 -10.93
CA GLY A 62 2.68 -14.77 -11.13
C GLY A 62 1.79 -13.58 -11.48
N ILE A 63 0.87 -13.79 -12.43
CA ILE A 63 -0.16 -12.83 -12.85
C ILE A 63 -1.51 -13.24 -12.29
N TYR A 64 -2.20 -12.28 -11.71
CA TYR A 64 -3.51 -12.48 -11.11
C TYR A 64 -4.45 -11.35 -11.48
N ALA A 65 -5.75 -11.63 -11.49
CA ALA A 65 -6.75 -10.58 -11.53
C ALA A 65 -6.60 -9.69 -10.28
N ALA A 66 -6.73 -8.37 -10.44
CA ALA A 66 -6.68 -7.45 -9.30
C ALA A 66 -7.91 -7.57 -8.39
N VAL A 67 -9.03 -8.09 -8.93
CA VAL A 67 -10.33 -8.21 -8.26
C VAL A 67 -10.53 -9.59 -7.61
N ASN A 68 -11.51 -9.68 -6.70
CA ASN A 68 -11.97 -10.94 -6.08
C ASN A 68 -10.89 -11.75 -5.33
N GLY A 69 -9.94 -11.08 -4.69
CA GLY A 69 -8.86 -11.76 -3.96
C GLY A 69 -7.97 -12.60 -4.87
N GLY A 70 -7.80 -12.15 -6.12
CA GLY A 70 -7.16 -12.92 -7.17
C GLY A 70 -5.70 -13.29 -6.86
N GLY A 71 -4.94 -12.43 -6.18
CA GLY A 71 -3.52 -12.66 -5.91
C GLY A 71 -3.18 -12.95 -4.45
N PRO A 72 -1.90 -13.23 -4.14
CA PRO A 72 -1.40 -13.42 -2.78
C PRO A 72 -1.28 -12.08 -2.03
N ASP A 73 -2.39 -11.35 -1.91
CA ASP A 73 -2.46 -10.03 -1.27
C ASP A 73 -2.01 -10.05 0.20
N ASN A 74 -2.19 -11.19 0.87
CA ASN A 74 -1.72 -11.43 2.24
C ASN A 74 -0.41 -12.25 2.28
N GLN A 75 0.35 -12.32 1.18
CA GLN A 75 1.56 -13.15 1.03
C GLN A 75 1.36 -14.63 1.36
N GLN A 76 0.13 -15.09 1.16
CA GLN A 76 -0.32 -16.47 1.31
C GLN A 76 -0.99 -16.89 0.00
N LEU A 77 -1.22 -18.20 -0.17
CA LEU A 77 -1.99 -18.69 -1.29
C LEU A 77 -3.36 -17.98 -1.32
N GLY A 78 -3.61 -17.28 -2.41
CA GLY A 78 -4.89 -16.60 -2.66
C GLY A 78 -6.01 -17.61 -2.94
N ALA A 79 -7.24 -17.12 -3.03
CA ALA A 79 -8.39 -17.97 -3.36
C ALA A 79 -8.36 -18.45 -4.82
N GLN A 80 -7.61 -17.77 -5.69
CA GLN A 80 -7.51 -18.05 -7.11
C GLN A 80 -6.08 -18.42 -7.50
N PRO A 81 -5.88 -19.36 -8.44
CA PRO A 81 -4.56 -19.66 -8.98
C PRO A 81 -4.04 -18.50 -9.84
N SER A 82 -2.73 -18.51 -10.12
CA SER A 82 -2.15 -17.60 -11.11
C SER A 82 -2.73 -17.87 -12.49
N LEU A 83 -3.07 -16.81 -13.21
CA LEU A 83 -3.61 -16.88 -14.57
C LEU A 83 -2.51 -17.23 -15.58
N LYS A 84 -1.32 -16.69 -15.35
CA LYS A 84 -0.08 -16.96 -16.08
C LYS A 84 1.07 -16.84 -15.08
N TRP A 85 2.16 -17.57 -15.31
CA TRP A 85 3.35 -17.50 -14.47
C TRP A 85 4.57 -17.99 -15.23
N ALA A 86 5.76 -17.65 -14.74
CA ALA A 86 7.02 -18.26 -15.13
C ALA A 86 8.06 -18.13 -14.02
N TYR A 87 9.07 -18.99 -14.05
CA TYR A 87 10.21 -18.91 -13.14
C TYR A 87 11.07 -17.67 -13.40
N ALA A 88 11.66 -17.17 -12.32
CA ALA A 88 12.47 -15.96 -12.22
C ALA A 88 13.66 -16.22 -11.28
N ALA A 89 14.52 -17.15 -11.71
CA ALA A 89 15.54 -17.78 -10.87
C ALA A 89 16.70 -16.87 -10.45
N GLY A 90 17.16 -16.04 -11.40
CA GLY A 90 18.37 -15.24 -11.26
C GLY A 90 18.28 -14.09 -10.27
N LEU A 91 19.42 -13.39 -10.10
CA LEU A 91 19.49 -12.15 -9.32
C LEU A 91 18.65 -11.02 -9.95
N ASP A 92 18.53 -11.01 -11.26
CA ASP A 92 17.68 -10.12 -12.01
C ASP A 92 17.34 -10.74 -13.36
N GLY A 93 16.35 -10.18 -14.03
CA GLY A 93 15.93 -10.64 -15.34
C GLY A 93 14.64 -10.01 -15.81
N THR A 94 14.19 -10.45 -16.98
CA THR A 94 12.87 -10.09 -17.53
C THR A 94 12.13 -11.36 -17.90
N VAL A 95 10.93 -11.53 -17.33
CA VAL A 95 9.99 -12.57 -17.73
C VAL A 95 9.05 -12.00 -18.78
N THR A 96 8.86 -12.73 -19.88
CA THR A 96 7.81 -12.42 -20.87
C THR A 96 6.68 -13.43 -20.73
N LEU A 97 5.46 -12.96 -20.53
CA LEU A 97 4.26 -13.80 -20.40
C LEU A 97 3.27 -13.48 -21.52
N PRO A 98 2.64 -14.50 -22.14
CA PRO A 98 1.60 -14.25 -23.12
C PRO A 98 0.36 -13.68 -22.42
N THR A 99 -0.22 -12.64 -23.01
CA THR A 99 -1.50 -12.05 -22.60
C THR A 99 -2.70 -12.68 -23.32
N ASP A 100 -2.45 -13.62 -24.23
CA ASP A 100 -3.50 -14.30 -24.98
C ASP A 100 -4.46 -15.05 -24.04
N GLY A 101 -5.75 -14.84 -24.28
CA GLY A 101 -6.83 -15.39 -23.47
C GLY A 101 -7.08 -14.66 -22.14
N LEU A 102 -6.34 -13.57 -21.84
CA LEU A 102 -6.66 -12.69 -20.71
C LEU A 102 -7.68 -11.62 -21.16
N PRO A 103 -8.82 -11.49 -20.46
CA PRO A 103 -9.79 -10.43 -20.76
C PRO A 103 -9.21 -9.04 -20.48
N ALA A 104 -9.86 -7.99 -21.00
CA ALA A 104 -9.55 -6.64 -20.57
C ALA A 104 -9.87 -6.48 -19.07
N GLY A 105 -8.96 -5.87 -18.31
CA GLY A 105 -9.04 -5.91 -16.86
C GLY A 105 -7.84 -5.29 -16.15
N ASP A 106 -7.94 -5.16 -14.83
CA ASP A 106 -6.83 -4.83 -13.96
C ASP A 106 -6.19 -6.11 -13.41
N TYR A 107 -4.88 -6.12 -13.37
CA TYR A 107 -4.06 -7.26 -13.01
C TYR A 107 -2.99 -6.84 -12.01
N LYS A 108 -2.56 -7.80 -11.19
CA LYS A 108 -1.39 -7.65 -10.33
C LYS A 108 -0.34 -8.68 -10.74
N ALA A 109 0.91 -8.24 -10.80
CA ALA A 109 2.06 -9.12 -10.90
C ALA A 109 2.77 -9.16 -9.55
N TYR A 110 3.11 -10.38 -9.13
CA TYR A 110 3.84 -10.64 -7.91
C TYR A 110 5.12 -11.37 -8.24
N PHE A 111 6.22 -10.95 -7.64
CA PHE A 111 7.46 -11.72 -7.62
C PHE A 111 7.49 -12.50 -6.30
N LEU A 112 7.53 -13.82 -6.40
CA LEU A 112 7.24 -14.76 -5.34
C LEU A 112 8.41 -15.72 -5.12
N THR A 113 8.57 -16.18 -3.89
CA THR A 113 9.75 -16.98 -3.47
C THR A 113 9.46 -18.47 -3.40
N ARG A 114 10.38 -19.29 -3.95
CA ARG A 114 10.49 -20.74 -3.72
C ARG A 114 9.19 -21.55 -3.84
N ASP A 115 8.46 -21.39 -4.94
CA ASP A 115 7.13 -21.99 -5.18
C ASP A 115 6.06 -21.62 -4.12
N GLY A 116 6.39 -20.67 -3.24
CA GLY A 116 5.50 -20.11 -2.24
C GLY A 116 4.89 -18.79 -2.70
N TYR A 117 4.15 -18.16 -1.78
CA TYR A 117 3.36 -16.95 -2.05
C TYR A 117 3.85 -15.72 -1.27
N ALA A 118 4.98 -15.86 -0.57
CA ALA A 118 5.64 -14.72 0.05
C ALA A 118 6.30 -13.85 -1.02
N TRP A 119 6.11 -12.54 -0.88
CA TRP A 119 6.62 -11.59 -1.85
C TRP A 119 8.13 -11.42 -1.71
N MET A 120 8.81 -11.41 -2.85
CA MET A 120 10.18 -10.93 -2.99
C MET A 120 10.23 -9.41 -3.11
N GLY A 121 9.16 -8.75 -3.55
CA GLY A 121 9.07 -7.29 -3.72
C GLY A 121 7.62 -6.82 -3.65
N ALA A 122 7.41 -5.52 -3.43
CA ALA A 122 6.07 -4.94 -3.51
C ALA A 122 5.43 -5.26 -4.87
N PRO A 123 4.17 -5.76 -4.92
CA PRO A 123 3.54 -6.10 -6.17
C PRO A 123 3.33 -4.87 -7.04
N VAL A 124 3.15 -5.10 -8.34
CA VAL A 124 2.83 -4.06 -9.31
C VAL A 124 1.45 -4.30 -9.90
N GLN A 125 0.66 -3.25 -10.03
CA GLN A 125 -0.64 -3.28 -10.68
C GLN A 125 -0.54 -2.71 -12.09
N PHE A 126 -1.22 -3.34 -13.05
CA PHE A 126 -1.26 -2.92 -14.45
C PHE A 126 -2.62 -3.27 -15.04
N ALA A 127 -2.91 -2.75 -16.24
CA ALA A 127 -4.16 -3.05 -16.94
C ALA A 127 -3.92 -3.59 -18.34
N LEU A 128 -4.79 -4.47 -18.79
CA LEU A 128 -4.87 -4.96 -20.16
C LEU A 128 -6.14 -4.45 -20.82
N GLY A 129 -6.05 -3.93 -22.03
CA GLY A 129 -7.21 -3.48 -22.82
C GLY A 129 -8.03 -2.34 -22.20
N LYS A 130 -7.54 -1.68 -21.15
CA LYS A 130 -8.15 -0.49 -20.55
C LYS A 130 -7.46 0.78 -21.00
N THR A 131 -8.25 1.83 -21.16
CA THR A 131 -7.76 3.20 -21.37
C THR A 131 -8.15 4.02 -20.16
N PHE A 132 -7.21 4.77 -19.62
CA PHE A 132 -7.43 5.66 -18.49
C PHE A 132 -7.50 7.11 -18.96
N ALA A 133 -8.29 7.92 -18.27
CA ALA A 133 -8.42 9.35 -18.56
C ALA A 133 -7.16 10.14 -18.18
N GLY A 134 -6.26 9.56 -17.40
CA GLY A 134 -5.15 10.23 -16.76
C GLY A 134 -4.00 9.33 -16.32
N ALA A 135 -3.07 9.93 -15.61
CA ALA A 135 -1.92 9.27 -14.99
C ALA A 135 -1.78 9.69 -13.52
N LEU A 136 -1.20 8.80 -12.72
CA LEU A 136 -0.97 8.97 -11.28
C LEU A 136 0.48 8.57 -10.98
N SER A 137 1.17 9.40 -10.20
CA SER A 137 2.49 9.13 -9.64
C SER A 137 2.48 9.43 -8.14
N VAL A 138 2.90 8.49 -7.31
CA VAL A 138 2.94 8.56 -5.85
C VAL A 138 4.32 8.22 -5.36
N THR A 139 4.84 9.04 -4.47
CA THR A 139 6.09 8.82 -3.75
C THR A 139 5.79 8.83 -2.27
N GLY A 140 6.14 7.74 -1.58
CA GLY A 140 6.05 7.67 -0.13
C GLY A 140 6.95 8.71 0.54
N GLY A 141 6.66 9.05 1.79
CA GLY A 141 7.40 10.06 2.53
C GLY A 141 6.57 10.69 3.64
N TYR A 142 7.15 11.71 4.25
CA TYR A 142 6.50 12.51 5.29
C TYR A 142 6.52 13.98 4.84
N PRO A 143 5.55 14.43 4.03
CA PRO A 143 4.30 13.77 3.62
C PRO A 143 4.44 12.85 2.38
N ILE A 144 3.38 12.09 2.09
CA ILE A 144 3.25 11.34 0.82
C ILE A 144 2.99 12.36 -0.29
N ARG A 145 3.78 12.29 -1.37
CA ARG A 145 3.68 13.20 -2.51
C ARG A 145 2.95 12.53 -3.65
N VAL A 146 1.96 13.20 -4.23
CA VAL A 146 1.18 12.70 -5.35
C VAL A 146 1.18 13.71 -6.48
N GLN A 147 1.41 13.24 -7.70
CA GLN A 147 1.27 14.00 -8.94
C GLN A 147 0.28 13.28 -9.85
N TYR A 148 -0.55 14.04 -10.54
CA TYR A 148 -1.56 13.48 -11.42
C TYR A 148 -1.90 14.40 -12.57
N ASN A 149 -2.49 13.80 -13.61
CA ASN A 149 -3.24 14.50 -14.63
C ASN A 149 -4.43 13.64 -15.03
N THR A 150 -5.45 14.28 -15.59
CA THR A 150 -6.64 13.64 -16.13
C THR A 150 -7.28 14.55 -17.19
N THR A 151 -7.89 13.94 -18.19
CA THR A 151 -8.76 14.61 -19.18
C THR A 151 -10.15 14.90 -18.60
N GLN A 152 -10.44 14.46 -17.37
CA GLN A 152 -11.69 14.68 -16.65
C GLN A 152 -11.44 15.45 -15.34
N PRO A 153 -11.03 16.74 -15.41
CA PRO A 153 -10.78 17.54 -14.20
C PRO A 153 -12.09 17.84 -13.45
N SER A 154 -12.00 17.81 -12.13
CA SER A 154 -13.04 18.28 -11.22
C SER A 154 -12.37 18.63 -9.89
N ASP A 155 -12.84 19.68 -9.22
CA ASP A 155 -12.35 20.07 -7.89
C ASP A 155 -12.73 19.06 -6.80
N GLU A 156 -13.64 18.13 -7.11
CA GLU A 156 -14.08 17.06 -6.24
C GLU A 156 -13.41 15.72 -6.53
N ASN A 157 -12.61 15.61 -7.61
CA ASN A 157 -11.74 14.45 -7.79
C ASN A 157 -10.86 14.28 -6.55
N TRP A 158 -10.44 13.06 -6.26
CA TRP A 158 -9.73 12.77 -5.03
C TRP A 158 -8.76 11.61 -5.21
N VAL A 159 -7.73 11.58 -4.38
CA VAL A 159 -6.81 10.46 -4.29
C VAL A 159 -7.09 9.70 -3.01
N GLY A 160 -7.42 8.41 -3.15
CA GLY A 160 -7.61 7.49 -2.03
C GLY A 160 -6.40 6.59 -1.84
N LEU A 161 -5.90 6.49 -0.61
CA LEU A 161 -4.87 5.56 -0.20
C LEU A 161 -5.49 4.35 0.50
N TYR A 162 -4.98 3.16 0.20
CA TYR A 162 -5.47 1.88 0.72
C TYR A 162 -4.27 0.98 1.05
N PHE A 163 -4.46 0.02 1.95
CA PHE A 163 -3.48 -1.06 2.09
C PHE A 163 -3.41 -1.86 0.79
N ALA A 164 -2.20 -2.17 0.31
CA ALA A 164 -2.04 -2.96 -0.91
C ALA A 164 -2.61 -4.39 -0.77
N ALA A 165 -2.61 -4.92 0.46
CA ALA A 165 -3.20 -6.20 0.82
C ALA A 165 -4.75 -6.15 0.80
N GLY A 166 -5.32 -6.34 -0.39
CA GLY A 166 -6.76 -6.47 -0.64
C GLY A 166 -7.58 -5.18 -0.51
N GLY A 167 -6.95 -4.01 -0.40
CA GLY A 167 -7.62 -2.73 -0.19
C GLY A 167 -7.94 -2.00 -1.50
N GLY A 168 -8.99 -1.17 -1.44
CA GLY A 168 -9.36 -0.22 -2.48
C GLY A 168 -10.36 -0.72 -3.51
N PRO A 169 -10.86 0.20 -4.36
CA PRO A 169 -11.91 -0.08 -5.33
C PRO A 169 -11.38 -0.74 -6.62
N ASP A 170 -10.76 -1.92 -6.50
CA ASP A 170 -10.23 -2.64 -7.67
C ASP A 170 -11.32 -2.98 -8.71
N THR A 171 -12.57 -3.08 -8.26
CA THR A 171 -13.75 -3.36 -9.09
C THR A 171 -14.41 -2.10 -9.65
N GLY A 172 -13.95 -0.91 -9.23
CA GLY A 172 -14.61 0.37 -9.53
C GLY A 172 -15.80 0.69 -8.61
N VAL A 173 -16.08 -0.14 -7.60
CA VAL A 173 -17.07 0.13 -6.54
C VAL A 173 -16.41 0.19 -5.16
N VAL A 174 -17.17 0.61 -4.14
CA VAL A 174 -16.65 0.73 -2.76
C VAL A 174 -16.50 -0.65 -2.14
N ASP A 175 -15.27 -1.15 -2.13
CA ASP A 175 -14.93 -2.42 -1.46
C ASP A 175 -14.34 -2.18 -0.05
N ASP A 176 -13.70 -1.03 0.18
CA ASP A 176 -13.16 -0.62 1.48
C ASP A 176 -13.09 0.91 1.61
N GLN A 177 -13.04 1.41 2.84
CA GLN A 177 -12.75 2.82 3.11
C GLN A 177 -11.27 3.12 2.92
N ALA A 178 -10.96 4.26 2.30
CA ALA A 178 -9.59 4.73 2.21
C ALA A 178 -8.99 4.92 3.61
N VAL A 179 -7.74 4.51 3.81
CA VAL A 179 -7.00 4.74 5.06
C VAL A 179 -6.65 6.22 5.22
N ARG A 180 -6.41 6.88 4.08
CA ARG A 180 -6.27 8.34 3.94
C ARG A 180 -6.74 8.76 2.57
N TRP A 181 -7.14 10.00 2.45
CA TRP A 181 -7.52 10.59 1.17
C TRP A 181 -7.29 12.09 1.19
N ALA A 182 -7.20 12.68 0.01
CA ALA A 182 -7.22 14.13 -0.17
C ALA A 182 -7.88 14.47 -1.50
N TYR A 183 -8.51 15.63 -1.58
CA TYR A 183 -9.00 16.15 -2.85
C TYR A 183 -7.84 16.40 -3.81
N ALA A 184 -8.08 16.10 -5.08
CA ALA A 184 -7.18 16.15 -6.21
C ALA A 184 -7.82 17.01 -7.32
N GLY A 185 -8.06 18.27 -6.99
CA GLY A 185 -8.69 19.24 -7.88
C GLY A 185 -7.79 19.74 -9.01
N GLY A 186 -8.41 20.20 -10.09
CA GLY A 186 -7.68 20.65 -11.29
C GLY A 186 -6.94 19.53 -12.03
N SER A 187 -6.27 19.88 -13.15
CA SER A 187 -5.44 18.96 -13.92
C SER A 187 -4.52 19.74 -14.87
N PRO A 188 -3.21 19.45 -14.95
CA PRO A 188 -2.44 18.58 -14.05
C PRO A 188 -2.42 19.13 -12.62
N GLY A 189 -2.13 18.28 -11.64
CA GLY A 189 -2.11 18.66 -10.23
C GLY A 189 -1.07 17.89 -9.41
N ALA A 190 -0.78 18.43 -8.23
CA ALA A 190 0.05 17.78 -7.22
C ALA A 190 -0.54 18.05 -5.83
N ILE A 191 -0.52 17.05 -4.97
CA ILE A 191 -1.01 17.13 -3.59
C ILE A 191 -0.05 16.42 -2.64
N GLU A 192 -0.11 16.82 -1.38
CA GLU A 192 0.59 16.15 -0.29
C GLU A 192 -0.46 15.54 0.65
N ILE A 193 -0.29 14.27 0.99
CA ILE A 193 -1.15 13.56 1.95
C ILE A 193 -0.33 13.33 3.23
N PRO A 194 -0.78 13.85 4.38
CA PRO A 194 -0.13 13.59 5.66
C PRO A 194 -0.04 12.09 5.96
N ALA A 195 1.12 11.66 6.47
CA ALA A 195 1.39 10.27 6.83
C ALA A 195 1.34 10.03 8.35
N ASP A 196 0.81 10.99 9.11
CA ASP A 196 0.58 10.85 10.54
C ASP A 196 -0.42 9.72 10.82
N GLY A 197 -0.06 8.87 11.79
CA GLY A 197 -0.83 7.69 12.12
C GLY A 197 -0.85 6.62 11.03
N LEU A 198 0.06 6.66 10.05
CA LEU A 198 0.28 5.60 9.06
C LEU A 198 1.60 4.88 9.38
N GLY A 199 1.52 3.57 9.54
CA GLY A 199 2.69 2.72 9.73
C GLY A 199 3.42 2.50 8.42
N ASP A 200 4.69 2.11 8.52
CA ASP A 200 5.46 1.69 7.37
C ASP A 200 4.80 0.48 6.69
N GLY A 201 4.88 0.40 5.36
CA GLY A 201 4.27 -0.69 4.63
C GLY A 201 4.06 -0.42 3.14
N VAL A 202 3.30 -1.32 2.51
CA VAL A 202 2.93 -1.23 1.10
C VAL A 202 1.48 -0.77 0.98
N TYR A 203 1.29 0.31 0.24
CA TYR A 203 0.02 0.96 0.02
C TYR A 203 -0.28 1.02 -1.48
N LYS A 204 -1.54 1.31 -1.80
CA LYS A 204 -2.00 1.55 -3.16
C LYS A 204 -2.83 2.83 -3.20
N ALA A 205 -2.62 3.61 -4.24
CA ALA A 205 -3.33 4.86 -4.50
C ALA A 205 -4.20 4.75 -5.76
N PHE A 206 -5.36 5.40 -5.71
CA PHE A 206 -6.26 5.57 -6.84
C PHE A 206 -6.55 7.05 -7.04
N LEU A 207 -6.57 7.51 -8.29
CA LEU A 207 -7.14 8.80 -8.66
C LEU A 207 -8.61 8.56 -9.03
N LEU A 208 -9.53 9.11 -8.26
CA LEU A 208 -10.95 8.79 -8.31
C LEU A 208 -11.77 10.05 -8.66
N PRO A 209 -12.89 9.89 -9.40
CA PRO A 209 -13.75 11.01 -9.75
C PRO A 209 -14.60 11.48 -8.57
N ALA A 210 -15.11 12.70 -8.67
CA ALA A 210 -15.99 13.39 -7.71
C ALA A 210 -17.04 12.51 -7.00
N SER A 211 -17.66 11.57 -7.70
CA SER A 211 -18.74 10.74 -7.14
C SER A 211 -18.66 9.28 -7.59
N GLY A 212 -17.45 8.76 -7.77
CA GLY A 212 -17.26 7.38 -8.23
C GLY A 212 -15.95 6.76 -7.76
N TYR A 213 -15.89 5.45 -7.92
CA TYR A 213 -14.77 4.62 -7.49
C TYR A 213 -14.04 3.97 -8.68
N GLN A 214 -14.46 4.28 -9.90
CA GLN A 214 -13.75 3.90 -11.12
C GLN A 214 -12.54 4.81 -11.31
N SER A 215 -11.35 4.21 -11.28
CA SER A 215 -10.08 4.96 -11.35
C SER A 215 -9.92 5.73 -12.67
N LEU A 216 -9.53 7.00 -12.57
CA LEU A 216 -9.20 7.88 -13.69
C LEU A 216 -7.79 7.61 -14.24
N ALA A 217 -6.93 6.96 -13.48
CA ALA A 217 -5.56 6.58 -13.83
C ALA A 217 -5.27 5.13 -13.43
N PRO A 218 -4.26 4.46 -14.00
CA PRO A 218 -3.80 3.17 -13.46
C PRO A 218 -3.49 3.31 -11.95
N PRO A 219 -4.03 2.44 -11.08
CA PRO A 219 -3.71 2.48 -9.66
C PRO A 219 -2.23 2.23 -9.42
N GLN A 220 -1.65 2.93 -8.45
CA GLN A 220 -0.23 2.83 -8.16
C GLN A 220 0.03 2.22 -6.79
N ILE A 221 0.83 1.16 -6.76
CA ILE A 221 1.36 0.56 -5.54
C ILE A 221 2.68 1.26 -5.19
N PHE A 222 2.86 1.61 -3.91
CA PHE A 222 4.04 2.31 -3.40
C PHE A 222 4.36 1.88 -1.97
N THR A 223 5.60 2.10 -1.54
CA THR A 223 6.03 1.92 -0.15
C THR A 223 5.98 3.22 0.63
N GLN A 224 5.49 3.16 1.86
CA GLN A 224 5.61 4.21 2.86
C GLN A 224 6.61 3.76 3.94
N GLY A 225 7.59 4.60 4.24
CA GLY A 225 8.62 4.30 5.23
C GLY A 225 9.38 3.00 4.96
N ASN A 226 9.80 2.31 6.02
CA ASN A 226 10.58 1.07 5.90
C ASN A 226 9.69 -0.17 6.11
N ALA A 227 9.24 -0.81 5.03
CA ALA A 227 8.35 -1.96 5.06
C ALA A 227 9.07 -3.27 5.46
N VAL A 228 9.93 -3.22 6.49
CA VAL A 228 10.57 -4.41 7.10
C VAL A 228 9.50 -5.36 7.62
N PHE A 229 8.43 -4.79 8.18
CA PHE A 229 7.30 -5.55 8.65
C PHE A 229 6.32 -5.79 7.53
N LYS A 230 5.77 -7.00 7.60
CA LYS A 230 4.89 -7.56 6.60
C LYS A 230 3.40 -7.29 6.89
N GLY A 231 3.11 -6.64 8.01
CA GLY A 231 1.83 -6.03 8.36
C GLY A 231 1.93 -4.52 8.40
N VAL A 232 0.78 -3.86 8.44
CA VAL A 232 0.67 -2.40 8.45
C VAL A 232 -0.36 -1.98 9.49
N LEU A 233 -0.16 -0.82 10.12
CA LEU A 233 -1.07 -0.23 11.08
C LEU A 233 -1.46 1.18 10.65
N ALA A 234 -2.72 1.57 10.82
CA ALA A 234 -3.17 2.94 10.61
C ALA A 234 -4.26 3.32 11.62
N VAL A 235 -4.31 4.57 12.05
CA VAL A 235 -5.38 5.07 12.95
C VAL A 235 -6.21 6.16 12.31
N ASP A 236 -7.50 6.17 12.58
CA ASP A 236 -8.39 7.30 12.32
C ASP A 236 -8.54 8.16 13.57
N TYR A 237 -8.19 9.45 13.46
CA TYR A 237 -8.36 10.43 14.52
C TYR A 237 -9.82 10.92 14.56
N ALA A 238 -10.73 10.08 15.05
CA ALA A 238 -12.17 10.37 14.99
C ALA A 238 -12.86 10.57 16.34
N SER A 239 -12.25 10.18 17.47
CA SER A 239 -12.84 10.38 18.81
C SER A 239 -11.89 9.97 19.94
N SER A 240 -12.39 9.97 21.18
CA SER A 240 -11.75 9.33 22.34
C SER A 240 -11.56 7.81 22.21
N VAL A 241 -12.16 7.20 21.18
CA VAL A 241 -11.95 5.82 20.75
C VAL A 241 -11.11 5.83 19.48
N PHE A 242 -10.01 5.08 19.49
CA PHE A 242 -9.14 4.93 18.33
C PHE A 242 -9.67 3.85 17.42
N SER A 243 -10.09 4.21 16.20
CA SER A 243 -10.37 3.24 15.15
C SER A 243 -9.07 2.90 14.44
N ILE A 244 -8.51 1.75 14.77
CA ILE A 244 -7.23 1.27 14.27
C ILE A 244 -7.48 0.22 13.20
N ARG A 245 -7.00 0.49 11.99
CA ARG A 245 -7.04 -0.42 10.85
C ARG A 245 -5.69 -1.10 10.73
N TYR A 246 -5.68 -2.39 10.40
CA TYR A 246 -4.45 -3.16 10.40
C TYR A 246 -4.44 -4.25 9.34
N THR A 247 -3.24 -4.69 8.99
CA THR A 247 -2.97 -5.92 8.24
C THR A 247 -1.84 -6.70 8.91
N THR A 248 -1.85 -8.02 8.77
CA THR A 248 -0.79 -8.93 9.20
C THR A 248 -0.78 -10.19 8.36
N GLN A 249 0.40 -10.75 8.15
CA GLN A 249 0.57 -12.03 7.44
C GLN A 249 0.62 -13.24 8.38
N ARG A 250 0.59 -12.98 9.69
CA ARG A 250 0.61 -14.00 10.73
C ARG A 250 -0.66 -13.88 11.56
N PRO A 251 -1.86 -14.06 10.96
CA PRO A 251 -3.10 -14.05 11.74
C PRO A 251 -3.03 -15.14 12.81
N ALA A 252 -3.42 -14.78 14.02
CA ALA A 252 -3.47 -15.69 15.14
C ALA A 252 -4.43 -15.14 16.19
N ALA A 253 -5.19 -16.02 16.83
CA ALA A 253 -6.26 -15.64 17.76
C ALA A 253 -5.80 -14.75 18.93
N LYS A 254 -4.51 -14.77 19.24
CA LYS A 254 -3.88 -14.04 20.35
C LYS A 254 -3.05 -12.84 19.89
N ASN A 255 -3.08 -12.48 18.62
CA ASN A 255 -2.53 -11.20 18.20
C ASN A 255 -3.38 -10.07 18.77
N TRP A 256 -2.74 -8.95 19.11
CA TRP A 256 -3.40 -7.88 19.82
C TRP A 256 -2.83 -6.52 19.44
N ILE A 257 -3.66 -5.48 19.57
CA ILE A 257 -3.24 -4.10 19.47
C ILE A 257 -3.15 -3.55 20.89
N GLY A 258 -2.03 -2.93 21.23
CA GLY A 258 -1.83 -2.28 22.53
C GLY A 258 -1.45 -0.81 22.37
N ILE A 259 -1.84 0.01 23.35
CA ILE A 259 -1.55 1.44 23.42
C ILE A 259 -0.74 1.74 24.69
N TRP A 260 0.39 2.43 24.51
CA TRP A 260 1.23 2.95 25.59
C TRP A 260 1.49 4.44 25.39
N ARG A 261 1.99 5.12 26.43
CA ARG A 261 2.59 6.45 26.23
C ARG A 261 3.78 6.34 25.29
N LEU A 262 4.05 7.43 24.57
CA LEU A 262 5.19 7.52 23.67
C LEU A 262 6.50 7.19 24.42
N GLY A 263 7.23 6.17 23.97
CA GLY A 263 8.49 5.70 24.55
C GLY A 263 8.38 4.76 25.75
N GLU A 264 7.16 4.40 26.17
CA GLU A 264 6.91 3.44 27.27
C GLU A 264 6.40 2.07 26.74
N GLY A 265 6.25 1.95 25.42
CA GLY A 265 5.78 0.72 24.78
C GLY A 265 6.89 -0.31 24.57
N PRO A 266 6.58 -1.45 23.92
CA PRO A 266 7.55 -2.47 23.58
C PRO A 266 8.46 -2.06 22.41
N ASP A 267 9.14 -0.91 22.53
CA ASP A 267 10.02 -0.34 21.51
C ASP A 267 11.18 -1.32 21.15
N GLY A 268 11.60 -2.13 22.13
CA GLY A 268 12.62 -3.18 21.99
C GLY A 268 12.08 -4.56 21.65
N GLN A 269 10.78 -4.71 21.32
CA GLN A 269 10.12 -6.01 21.09
C GLN A 269 10.23 -7.00 22.28
N SER A 270 10.32 -6.47 23.49
CA SER A 270 10.42 -7.22 24.74
C SER A 270 9.27 -6.85 25.69
N ALA A 271 9.10 -7.62 26.75
CA ALA A 271 8.05 -7.36 27.72
C ALA A 271 8.23 -6.01 28.42
N VAL A 272 7.14 -5.25 28.51
CA VAL A 272 7.06 -3.95 29.16
C VAL A 272 5.88 -3.91 30.14
N GLY A 273 5.63 -2.76 30.76
CA GLY A 273 4.46 -2.54 31.61
C GLY A 273 3.14 -2.77 30.86
N ALA A 274 2.04 -2.88 31.61
CA ALA A 274 0.72 -3.11 31.03
C ALA A 274 0.34 -2.03 30.01
N ALA A 275 -0.32 -2.45 28.92
CA ALA A 275 -0.93 -1.52 27.98
C ALA A 275 -2.00 -0.69 28.67
N LEU A 276 -2.10 0.58 28.29
CA LEU A 276 -3.10 1.51 28.82
C LEU A 276 -4.49 1.27 28.23
N ALA A 277 -4.53 0.75 27.00
CA ALA A 277 -5.71 0.23 26.33
C ALA A 277 -5.28 -0.83 25.33
N TRP A 278 -6.11 -1.82 25.06
CA TRP A 278 -5.79 -2.91 24.14
C TRP A 278 -7.04 -3.60 23.58
N GLU A 279 -6.87 -4.29 22.46
CA GLU A 279 -7.89 -5.16 21.85
C GLU A 279 -7.25 -6.36 21.13
N TYR A 280 -7.93 -7.51 21.13
CA TYR A 280 -7.50 -8.67 20.34
C TYR A 280 -7.85 -8.52 18.85
N VAL A 281 -6.96 -9.02 17.99
CA VAL A 281 -7.03 -8.96 16.52
C VAL A 281 -6.63 -10.28 15.87
N ALA A 282 -7.57 -11.19 15.71
CA ALA A 282 -7.28 -12.52 15.17
C ALA A 282 -7.02 -12.54 13.65
N ASP A 283 -7.71 -11.68 12.91
CA ASP A 283 -7.77 -11.73 11.45
C ASP A 283 -6.51 -11.19 10.78
N ALA A 284 -6.28 -11.56 9.51
CA ALA A 284 -5.17 -11.03 8.71
C ALA A 284 -5.33 -9.53 8.39
N ARG A 285 -6.55 -9.01 8.48
CA ARG A 285 -6.88 -7.60 8.29
C ARG A 285 -8.17 -7.27 8.99
N GLY A 286 -8.29 -6.04 9.48
CA GLY A 286 -9.55 -5.56 10.04
C GLY A 286 -9.46 -4.13 10.54
N VAL A 287 -10.56 -3.70 11.17
CA VAL A 287 -10.66 -2.46 11.92
C VAL A 287 -11.08 -2.79 13.35
N LYS A 288 -10.34 -2.30 14.35
CA LYS A 288 -10.69 -2.41 15.76
C LYS A 288 -10.81 -1.05 16.40
N LYS A 289 -11.76 -0.96 17.33
CA LYS A 289 -11.95 0.20 18.19
C LYS A 289 -11.24 -0.08 19.50
N VAL A 290 -10.17 0.65 19.79
CA VAL A 290 -9.49 0.59 21.10
C VAL A 290 -9.99 1.76 21.94
N ASP A 291 -10.58 1.45 23.10
CA ASP A 291 -11.14 2.47 23.98
C ASP A 291 -10.03 3.25 24.70
N GLY A 292 -9.77 4.45 24.19
CA GLY A 292 -8.83 5.39 24.78
C GLY A 292 -9.51 6.36 25.73
N SER A 293 -10.80 6.26 26.04
CA SER A 293 -11.59 7.31 26.71
C SER A 293 -11.01 7.78 28.04
N ASN A 294 -10.41 6.88 28.81
CA ASN A 294 -9.79 7.18 30.11
C ASN A 294 -8.35 7.70 30.03
N LEU A 295 -7.76 7.76 28.83
CA LEU A 295 -6.42 8.31 28.65
C LEU A 295 -6.43 9.85 28.77
N PRO A 296 -5.49 10.49 29.48
CA PRO A 296 -5.30 11.93 29.40
C PRO A 296 -4.99 12.41 27.97
N SER A 297 -5.04 13.72 27.72
CA SER A 297 -4.48 14.27 26.47
C SER A 297 -2.96 14.08 26.47
N GLY A 298 -2.39 13.72 25.33
CA GLY A 298 -0.97 13.43 25.22
C GLY A 298 -0.59 12.63 23.98
N GLN A 299 0.69 12.24 23.95
CA GLN A 299 1.28 11.44 22.89
C GLN A 299 1.38 9.97 23.33
N TYR A 300 0.94 9.09 22.44
CA TYR A 300 0.87 7.66 22.65
C TYR A 300 1.44 6.93 21.43
N GLN A 301 1.65 5.63 21.57
CA GLN A 301 2.00 4.74 20.46
C GLN A 301 1.07 3.53 20.47
N ALA A 302 0.65 3.12 19.28
CA ALA A 302 -0.06 1.88 19.05
C ALA A 302 0.86 0.84 18.40
N PHE A 303 0.77 -0.39 18.89
CA PHE A 303 1.56 -1.53 18.41
C PHE A 303 0.63 -2.65 17.98
N LEU A 304 0.95 -3.32 16.87
CA LEU A 304 0.33 -4.59 16.48
C LEU A 304 1.29 -5.73 16.86
N LEU A 305 0.87 -6.58 17.80
CA LEU A 305 1.73 -7.52 18.52
C LEU A 305 1.29 -8.98 18.34
N ALA A 306 2.26 -9.89 18.36
CA ALA A 306 2.04 -11.30 18.09
C ALA A 306 1.74 -12.12 19.36
N ASN A 307 0.70 -12.95 19.31
CA ASN A 307 0.46 -14.09 20.22
C ASN A 307 0.64 -13.82 21.74
N ASP A 308 -0.08 -12.85 22.30
CA ASP A 308 0.06 -12.39 23.71
C ASP A 308 1.49 -11.92 24.09
N GLY A 309 2.39 -11.81 23.11
CA GLY A 309 3.76 -11.35 23.27
C GLY A 309 3.96 -9.91 22.79
N TYR A 310 5.22 -9.51 22.67
CA TYR A 310 5.63 -8.13 22.39
C TYR A 310 6.42 -7.97 21.08
N SER A 311 6.51 -9.04 20.27
CA SER A 311 7.08 -8.97 18.93
C SER A 311 6.14 -8.26 17.97
N TRP A 312 6.66 -7.35 17.16
CA TRP A 312 5.86 -6.55 16.25
C TRP A 312 5.43 -7.34 15.02
N LEU A 313 4.21 -7.08 14.57
CA LEU A 313 3.68 -7.53 13.29
C LEU A 313 3.64 -6.40 12.25
N ALA A 314 3.71 -5.15 12.69
CA ALA A 314 3.75 -3.92 11.89
C ALA A 314 4.61 -2.87 12.61
N SER A 315 5.16 -1.89 11.88
CA SER A 315 5.78 -0.72 12.52
C SER A 315 4.77 -0.02 13.45
N PRO A 316 5.16 0.36 14.67
CA PRO A 316 4.28 1.09 15.57
C PRO A 316 3.98 2.48 15.01
N ILE A 317 2.81 3.01 15.36
CA ILE A 317 2.38 4.35 14.95
C ILE A 317 2.26 5.26 16.16
N ALA A 318 2.67 6.52 16.00
CA ALA A 318 2.36 7.55 16.97
C ALA A 318 0.89 7.98 16.84
N ILE A 319 0.23 8.14 17.99
CA ILE A 319 -1.16 8.60 18.07
C ILE A 319 -1.25 9.73 19.09
N HIS A 320 -2.14 10.68 18.84
CA HIS A 320 -2.40 11.82 19.70
C HIS A 320 -3.81 11.75 20.25
N LYS A 321 -3.99 12.15 21.50
CA LYS A 321 -5.29 12.32 22.15
C LYS A 321 -5.47 13.73 22.69
#